data_AF-A0A843KJ80-F1
#
_entry.id   AF-A0A843KJ80-F1
#
_cell.length_a   1.000
_cell.length_b   1.000
_cell.length_c   1.000
_cell.angle_alpha   90.00
_cell.angle_beta   90.00
_cell.angle_gamma   90.00
#
_symmetry.space_group_name_H-M   'P 1'
#
loop_
_entity.id
_entity.type
_entity.pdbx_description
1 polymer ?
#
loop_
_entity_poly.entity_id
_entity_poly.type
_entity_poly.pdbx_seq_one_letter_code
_entity_poly.pdbx_strand_id
1 'polypeptide(L)' 'NGGKGQDYVNGIALRVTKSNGEVVEKTLQPRIGDAVTINEAEGDNRVEITVSLVTGGSYKVTDEVVKVP' A
#
# COMPACT_ATOMS: atom_id res chain seq x y z
N ASN A 1 2.52 9.41 -17.81
CA ASN A 1 1.56 8.44 -18.35
C ASN A 1 2.18 7.07 -18.21
N GLY A 2 1.69 6.21 -17.32
CA GLY A 2 2.19 4.82 -17.29
C GLY A 2 1.64 4.03 -18.47
N GLY A 3 2.34 2.97 -18.83
CA GLY A 3 1.93 2.08 -19.92
C GLY A 3 0.78 1.15 -19.53
N LYS A 4 0.46 0.21 -20.43
CA LYS A 4 -0.63 -0.79 -20.31
C LYS A 4 -0.72 -1.54 -18.98
N GLY A 5 0.39 -1.63 -18.24
CA GLY A 5 0.41 -2.25 -16.91
C GLY A 5 -0.41 -1.51 -15.86
N GLN A 6 -0.57 -0.19 -15.98
CA GLN A 6 -1.45 0.58 -15.08
C GLN A 6 -2.92 0.28 -15.32
N ASP A 7 -3.33 0.17 -16.58
CA ASP A 7 -4.71 -0.17 -16.96
C ASP A 7 -5.11 -1.57 -16.47
N TYR A 8 -4.13 -2.42 -16.15
CA TYR A 8 -4.34 -3.77 -15.67
C TYR A 8 -4.52 -3.87 -14.14
N VAL A 9 -4.20 -2.80 -13.41
CA VAL A 9 -4.40 -2.74 -11.97
C VAL A 9 -5.74 -2.09 -11.69
N ASN A 10 -6.59 -2.79 -10.95
CA ASN A 10 -7.90 -2.31 -10.51
C ASN A 10 -7.80 -1.49 -9.21
N GLY A 11 -6.84 -1.81 -8.34
CA GLY A 11 -6.64 -1.06 -7.10
C GLY A 11 -5.42 -1.50 -6.31
N ILE A 12 -4.94 -0.61 -5.46
CA ILE A 12 -3.82 -0.84 -4.56
C ILE A 12 -4.32 -0.57 -3.13
N ALA A 13 -4.38 -1.60 -2.30
CA ALA A 13 -4.74 -1.49 -0.89
C ALA A 13 -3.46 -1.47 -0.05
N LEU A 14 -3.33 -0.43 0.77
CA LEU A 14 -2.29 -0.27 1.78
C LEU A 14 -2.91 -0.51 3.16
N ARG A 15 -2.27 -1.36 3.95
CA ARG A 15 -2.55 -1.53 5.37
C ARG A 15 -1.25 -1.32 6.15
N VAL A 16 -1.29 -0.40 7.11
CA VAL A 16 -0.16 -0.15 8.02
C VAL A 16 -0.62 -0.44 9.43
N THR A 17 0.05 -1.38 10.09
CA THR A 17 -0.08 -1.57 11.54
C THR A 17 1.06 -0.83 12.21
N LYS A 18 0.74 0.24 12.94
CA LYS A 18 1.72 1.03 13.67
C LYS A 18 2.24 0.29 14.91
N SER A 19 3.36 0.75 15.45
CA SER A 19 3.97 0.18 16.66
C SER A 19 3.05 0.19 17.89
N ASN A 20 2.16 1.19 17.97
CA ASN A 20 1.13 1.31 19.01
C ASN A 20 -0.09 0.39 18.80
N GLY A 21 -0.10 -0.41 17.72
CA GLY A 21 -1.19 -1.31 17.34
C GLY A 21 -2.31 -0.66 16.52
N GLU A 22 -2.28 0.65 16.28
CA GLU A 22 -3.23 1.33 15.39
C GLU A 22 -3.10 0.79 13.96
N VAL A 23 -4.23 0.51 13.32
CA VAL A 23 -4.28 0.05 11.94
C VAL A 23 -4.81 1.17 11.06
N VAL A 24 -4.02 1.56 10.06
CA VAL A 24 -4.40 2.54 9.02
C VAL A 24 -4.57 1.82 7.70
N GLU A 25 -5.75 1.97 7.10
CA GLU A 25 -6.06 1.42 5.78
C GLU A 25 -6.29 2.55 4.77
N LYS A 26 -5.69 2.41 3.59
CA LYS A 26 -5.76 3.38 2.50
C LYS A 26 -5.83 2.66 1.16
N THR A 27 -6.49 3.29 0.19
CA THR A 27 -6.50 2.83 -1.19
C THR A 27 -5.81 3.87 -2.05
N LEU A 28 -4.85 3.44 -2.86
CA LEU A 28 -4.17 4.28 -3.83
C LEU A 28 -4.74 4.03 -5.23
N GLN A 29 -4.71 5.06 -6.06
CA GLN A 29 -4.99 4.93 -7.47
C GLN A 29 -3.77 4.31 -8.17
N PRO A 30 -3.96 3.45 -9.19
CA PRO A 30 -2.87 2.84 -9.96
C PRO A 30 -2.22 3.86 -10.92
N ARG A 31 -1.81 5.01 -10.40
CA ARG A 31 -1.23 6.13 -11.13
C ARG A 31 0.17 6.40 -10.61
N ILE A 32 1.16 6.49 -11.51
CA ILE A 32 2.52 6.91 -11.13
C ILE A 32 2.46 8.27 -10.44
N GLY A 33 3.12 8.36 -9.29
CA GLY A 33 3.22 9.57 -8.49
C GLY A 33 2.09 9.73 -7.47
N ASP A 34 1.08 8.85 -7.46
CA ASP A 34 0.14 8.80 -6.34
C ASP A 34 0.87 8.29 -5.09
N ALA A 35 0.65 8.98 -3.98
CA ALA A 35 1.35 8.72 -2.73
C ALA A 35 0.41 8.97 -1.56
N VAL A 36 0.63 8.22 -0.49
CA VAL A 36 -0.07 8.41 0.78
C VAL A 36 0.95 8.63 1.88
N THR A 37 0.67 9.59 2.75
CA THR A 37 1.48 9.85 3.94
C THR A 37 0.77 9.24 5.14
N ILE A 38 1.50 8.43 5.91
CA ILE A 38 1.06 7.93 7.20
C ILE A 38 1.68 8.84 8.25
N ASN A 39 0.84 9.56 8.99
CA ASN A 39 1.29 10.48 10.02
C ASN A 39 1.44 9.76 11.36
N GLU A 40 2.25 10.34 12.25
CA GLU A 40 2.41 9.88 13.63
C GLU A 40 2.80 8.39 13.70
N ALA A 41 3.70 7.97 12.82
CA ALA A 41 4.32 6.66 12.85
C ALA A 41 5.66 6.76 13.57
N GLU A 42 5.88 5.90 14.56
CA GLU A 42 7.11 5.81 15.34
C GLU A 42 7.47 4.34 15.54
N GLY A 43 8.75 4.02 15.71
CA GLY A 43 9.20 2.65 15.95
C GLY A 43 8.91 1.70 14.78
N ASP A 44 8.60 0.44 15.09
CA ASP A 44 8.41 -0.61 14.09
C ASP A 44 6.97 -0.63 13.57
N ASN A 45 6.79 -0.40 12.27
CA ASN A 45 5.49 -0.37 11.60
C ASN A 45 5.44 -1.46 10.53
N ARG A 46 4.42 -2.32 10.54
CA ARG A 46 4.25 -3.33 9.48
C ARG A 46 3.45 -2.74 8.33
N VAL A 47 4.04 -2.74 7.16
CA VAL A 47 3.48 -2.23 5.91
C VAL A 47 3.10 -3.39 5.01
N GLU A 48 1.83 -3.48 4.66
CA GLU A 48 1.28 -4.49 3.75
C GLU A 48 0.65 -3.79 2.54
N ILE A 49 1.09 -4.15 1.33
CA ILE A 49 0.51 -3.64 0.07
C ILE A 49 -0.04 -4.80 -0.73
N THR A 50 -1.32 -4.71 -1.10
CA THR A 50 -2.00 -5.67 -1.96
C THR A 50 -2.46 -5.00 -3.24
N VAL A 51 -2.13 -5.60 -4.38
CA VAL A 51 -2.53 -5.13 -5.71
C VAL A 51 -3.60 -6.06 -6.25
N SER A 52 -4.73 -5.49 -6.66
CA SER A 52 -5.82 -6.21 -7.33
C SER A 52 -5.78 -5.91 -8.82
N LEU A 53 -5.84 -6.96 -9.64
CA LEU A 53 -5.84 -6.87 -11.09
C LEU A 53 -7.27 -6.86 -11.64
N VAL A 54 -7.45 -6.27 -12.82
CA VAL A 54 -8.75 -6.26 -13.52
C VAL A 54 -9.27 -7.66 -13.87
N THR A 55 -8.38 -8.66 -13.92
CA THR A 55 -8.75 -10.07 -14.12
C THR A 55 -9.21 -10.78 -12.85
N GLY A 56 -9.33 -10.06 -11.72
CA GLY A 56 -9.85 -10.56 -10.45
C GLY A 56 -8.83 -11.18 -9.51
N GLY A 57 -7.56 -11.32 -9.93
CA GLY A 57 -6.48 -11.77 -9.05
C GLY A 57 -6.00 -10.66 -8.11
N SER A 58 -5.75 -10.99 -6.84
CA SER A 58 -5.15 -10.07 -5.86
C SER A 58 -3.89 -10.66 -5.26
N TYR A 59 -2.84 -9.85 -5.14
CA TYR A 59 -1.51 -10.29 -4.75
C TYR A 59 -0.92 -9.34 -3.72
N LYS A 60 -0.39 -9.88 -2.62
CA LYS A 60 0.42 -9.10 -1.70
C LYS A 60 1.80 -8.90 -2.31
N VAL A 61 2.17 -7.65 -2.56
CA VAL A 61 3.43 -7.27 -3.20
C VAL A 61 4.46 -6.73 -2.22
N THR A 62 4.00 -6.26 -1.05
CA THR A 62 4.85 -5.82 0.06
C THR A 62 4.28 -6.36 1.36
N ASP A 63 5.16 -6.89 2.20
CA ASP A 63 4.89 -7.29 3.59
C ASP A 63 6.19 -7.12 4.36
N GLU A 64 6.40 -5.94 4.94
CA GLU A 64 7.67 -5.59 5.57
C GLU A 64 7.48 -4.77 6.83
N VAL A 65 8.48 -4.82 7.71
CA VAL A 65 8.56 -3.94 8.87
C VAL A 65 9.46 -2.75 8.54
N VAL A 66 8.90 -1.55 8.60
CA VAL A 66 9.61 -0.30 8.41
C VAL A 66 9.80 0.37 9.77
N LYS A 67 11.06 0.65 10.12
CA LYS A 67 11.39 1.36 11.36
C LYS A 67 11.45 2.86 11.11
N VAL A 68 10.62 3.61 11.83
CA VAL A 68 10.67 5.07 11.87
C VAL A 68 11.42 5.50 13.14
N PRO A 69 12.43 6.38 13.04
CA PRO A 69 13.21 6.85 14.18
C PRO A 69 12.39 7.52 15.28
#